data_AF-A0A1V3JRH1-F1
#
_entry.id   AF-A0A1V3JRH1-F1
#
_cell.length_a   1.000
_cell.length_b   1.000
_cell.length_c   1.000
_cell.angle_alpha   90.00
_cell.angle_beta   90.00
_cell.angle_gamma   90.00
#
_symmetry.space_group_name_H-M   'P 1'
#
loop_
_entity.id
_entity.type
_entity.pdbx_description
1 polymer ?
#
loop_
_entity_poly.entity_id
_entity_poly.type
_entity_poly.pdbx_seq_one_letter_code
_entity_poly.pdbx_strand_id
1 'polypeptide(L)'
;MASNTKHYLVTLEINVTTAEDDLTFNVGAAYRNHPNNYVKDMMNLMMFKLPAVVRAGWLALERVDPNIESGFSHKLHFDFEQCADDEWEISAKTEINDVIGRTLIELSKRIFMEDPTIDEIIALAD
;
A
#
# COMPACT_ATOMS: atom_id res chain seq x y z
N MET A 1 23.01 -8.45 -25.09
CA MET A 1 21.81 -9.27 -24.91
C MET A 1 20.80 -8.39 -24.20
N ALA A 2 19.61 -8.16 -24.76
CA ALA A 2 18.58 -7.43 -24.03
C ALA A 2 18.03 -8.38 -22.96
N SER A 3 18.20 -8.06 -21.67
CA SER A 3 17.40 -8.72 -20.64
C SER A 3 15.95 -8.30 -20.91
N ASN A 4 15.08 -9.26 -21.24
CA ASN A 4 13.65 -9.01 -21.34
C ASN A 4 13.09 -8.90 -19.93
N THR A 5 13.45 -7.82 -19.25
CA THR A 5 12.87 -7.45 -17.96
C THR A 5 11.37 -7.25 -18.15
N LYS A 6 10.55 -7.93 -17.34
CA LYS A 6 9.09 -7.77 -17.38
C LYS A 6 8.66 -6.83 -16.27
N HIS A 7 7.89 -5.82 -16.65
CA HIS A 7 7.30 -4.87 -15.71
C HIS A 7 5.81 -5.13 -15.56
N TYR A 8 5.31 -5.03 -14.34
CA TYR A 8 3.88 -5.03 -14.05
C TYR A 8 3.54 -3.78 -13.25
N LEU A 9 2.77 -2.91 -13.88
CA LEU A 9 2.44 -1.60 -13.33
C LEU A 9 1.05 -1.65 -12.70
N VAL A 10 0.98 -1.34 -11.41
CA VAL A 10 -0.24 -1.37 -10.62
C VAL A 10 -0.48 -0.01 -9.98
N THR A 11 -1.73 0.43 -9.99
CA THR A 11 -2.20 1.56 -9.20
C THR A 11 -3.13 1.03 -8.12
N LEU A 12 -2.79 1.24 -6.85
CA LEU A 12 -3.66 1.02 -5.71
C LEU A 12 -4.28 2.36 -5.31
N GLU A 13 -5.61 2.41 -5.29
CA GLU A 13 -6.36 3.53 -4.72
C GLU A 13 -6.84 3.12 -3.34
N ILE A 14 -6.55 3.97 -2.34
CA ILE A 14 -7.05 3.85 -0.98
C ILE A 14 -7.79 5.13 -0.64
N ASN A 15 -9.08 4.99 -0.31
CA ASN A 15 -9.92 6.07 0.16
C ASN A 15 -10.43 5.70 1.56
N VAL A 16 -10.20 6.59 2.52
CA VAL A 16 -10.60 6.44 3.91
C VAL A 16 -11.57 7.55 4.24
N THR A 17 -12.77 7.20 4.68
CA THR A 17 -13.76 8.16 5.18
C THR A 17 -14.02 7.90 6.64
N THR A 18 -14.14 8.97 7.43
CA THR A 18 -14.44 8.94 8.86
C THR A 18 -15.94 9.14 9.09
N ALA A 19 -16.52 8.37 9.99
CA ALA A 19 -17.91 8.53 10.43
C ALA A 19 -18.01 8.32 11.93
N GLU A 20 -18.28 9.39 12.69
CA GLU A 20 -18.31 9.45 14.16
C GLU A 20 -17.04 8.89 14.81
N ASP A 21 -16.92 7.55 14.93
CA ASP A 21 -15.78 6.83 15.52
C ASP A 21 -15.27 5.66 14.65
N ASP A 22 -15.76 5.52 13.41
CA ASP A 22 -15.35 4.42 12.51
C ASP A 22 -14.68 4.93 11.22
N LEU A 23 -13.78 4.10 10.72
CA LEU A 23 -13.07 4.27 9.46
C LEU A 23 -13.68 3.34 8.43
N THR A 24 -14.19 3.89 7.34
CA THR A 24 -14.59 3.10 6.16
C THR A 24 -13.49 3.17 5.13
N PHE A 25 -13.06 2.00 4.66
CA PHE A 25 -12.00 1.87 3.65
C PHE A 25 -12.62 1.41 2.32
N ASN A 26 -12.34 2.15 1.26
CA ASN A 26 -12.54 1.70 -0.11
C ASN A 26 -11.18 1.55 -0.77
N VAL A 27 -10.82 0.32 -1.13
CA VAL A 27 -9.52 -0.01 -1.69
C VAL A 27 -9.70 -0.77 -2.98
N GLY A 28 -9.00 -0.34 -4.02
CA GLY A 28 -9.04 -0.97 -5.33
C GLY A 28 -7.66 -0.99 -5.99
N ALA A 29 -7.37 -2.07 -6.71
CA ALA A 29 -6.17 -2.18 -7.53
C ALA A 29 -6.52 -2.20 -9.02
N ALA A 30 -5.88 -1.32 -9.79
CA ALA A 30 -5.96 -1.26 -11.24
C ALA A 30 -4.62 -1.67 -11.86
N TYR A 31 -4.66 -2.65 -12.76
CA TYR A 31 -3.48 -3.17 -13.44
C TYR A 31 -3.37 -2.56 -14.83
N ARG A 32 -2.23 -1.96 -15.15
CA ARG A 32 -2.00 -1.36 -16.48
C ARG A 32 -1.74 -2.42 -17.55
N ASN A 33 -1.18 -3.56 -17.16
CA ASN A 33 -0.95 -4.72 -17.98
C ASN A 33 -1.41 -5.98 -17.26
N HIS A 34 -1.57 -7.09 -17.98
CA HIS A 34 -2.06 -8.33 -17.38
C HIS A 34 -1.11 -8.83 -16.28
N PRO A 35 -1.54 -8.89 -15.01
CA PRO A 35 -0.67 -9.31 -13.92
C PRO A 35 -0.46 -10.82 -13.93
N ASN A 36 0.74 -11.25 -13.55
CA ASN A 36 0.99 -12.66 -13.24
C ASN A 36 0.48 -13.02 -11.83
N ASN A 37 0.66 -14.28 -11.40
CA ASN A 37 0.17 -14.73 -10.09
C ASN A 37 0.88 -14.02 -8.93
N TYR A 38 2.21 -13.85 -9.00
CA TYR A 38 2.97 -13.15 -7.97
C TYR A 38 2.42 -11.73 -7.69
N VAL A 39 2.20 -10.94 -8.75
CA VAL A 39 1.68 -9.57 -8.63
C VAL A 39 0.24 -9.59 -8.08
N LYS A 40 -0.60 -10.55 -8.48
CA LYS A 40 -1.95 -10.70 -7.91
C LYS A 40 -1.91 -11.01 -6.42
N ASP A 41 -1.05 -11.93 -5.99
CA ASP A 41 -0.94 -12.34 -4.60
C ASP A 41 -0.43 -11.19 -3.73
N MET A 42 0.59 -10.46 -4.20
CA MET A 42 1.11 -9.27 -3.52
C MET A 42 0.07 -8.15 -3.41
N MET A 43 -0.73 -7.93 -4.45
CA MET A 43 -1.79 -6.93 -4.39
C MET A 43 -2.96 -7.36 -3.51
N ASN A 44 -3.31 -8.65 -3.47
CA ASN A 44 -4.32 -9.18 -2.55
C ASN A 44 -3.87 -8.99 -1.09
N LEU A 45 -2.61 -9.30 -0.78
CA LEU A 45 -2.01 -9.03 0.52
C LEU A 45 -2.08 -7.53 0.85
N MET A 46 -1.69 -6.67 -0.08
CA MET A 46 -1.70 -5.22 0.11
C MET A 46 -3.09 -4.66 0.39
N MET A 47 -4.10 -5.08 -0.37
CA MET A 47 -5.50 -4.65 -0.20
C MET A 47 -6.08 -5.07 1.16
N PHE A 48 -5.51 -6.09 1.82
CA PHE A 48 -5.90 -6.52 3.15
C PHE A 48 -5.07 -5.86 4.27
N LYS A 49 -3.73 -5.93 4.18
CA LYS A 49 -2.83 -5.46 5.24
C LYS A 49 -2.76 -3.94 5.33
N LEU A 50 -2.79 -3.22 4.21
CA LEU A 50 -2.65 -1.76 4.24
C LEU A 50 -3.82 -1.08 5.00
N PRO A 51 -5.10 -1.44 4.75
CA PRO A 51 -6.20 -0.92 5.58
C PRO A 51 -6.10 -1.29 7.05
N ALA A 52 -5.69 -2.53 7.36
CA ALA A 52 -5.56 -3.01 8.72
C ALA A 52 -4.52 -2.18 9.51
N VAL A 53 -3.32 -1.99 8.94
CA VAL A 53 -2.27 -1.23 9.62
C VAL A 53 -2.59 0.27 9.69
N VAL A 54 -3.27 0.83 8.68
CA VAL A 54 -3.74 2.23 8.72
C VAL A 54 -4.79 2.41 9.82
N ARG A 55 -5.74 1.48 9.95
CA ARG A 55 -6.74 1.49 11.02
C ARG A 55 -6.07 1.43 12.40
N ALA A 56 -5.16 0.48 12.59
CA ALA A 56 -4.42 0.31 13.85
C ALA A 56 -3.58 1.55 14.20
N GLY A 57 -2.97 2.19 13.20
CA GLY A 57 -2.14 3.37 13.36
C GLY A 57 -2.87 4.71 13.32
N TRP A 58 -4.20 4.74 13.20
CA TRP A 58 -4.95 5.95 12.84
C TRP A 58 -4.68 7.14 13.76
N LEU A 59 -4.77 6.94 15.09
CA LEU A 59 -4.52 7.98 16.07
C LEU A 59 -3.09 8.55 15.99
N ALA A 60 -2.12 7.72 15.58
CA ALA A 60 -0.74 8.19 15.38
C ALA A 60 -0.62 9.01 14.08
N LEU A 61 -1.29 8.59 13.01
CA LEU A 61 -1.35 9.33 11.75
C LEU A 61 -2.01 10.70 11.94
N GLU A 62 -3.11 10.76 12.70
CA GLU A 62 -3.85 12.00 12.97
C GLU A 62 -3.03 13.01 13.77
N ARG A 63 -2.22 12.55 14.72
CA ARG A 63 -1.27 13.42 15.44
C ARG A 63 -0.19 14.01 14.54
N VAL A 64 0.19 13.29 13.48
CA VAL A 64 1.21 13.73 12.54
C VAL A 64 0.62 14.67 11.48
N ASP A 65 -0.59 14.38 11.01
CA ASP A 65 -1.33 15.21 10.06
C ASP A 65 -2.81 15.30 10.47
N PRO A 66 -3.20 16.33 11.25
CA PRO A 66 -4.58 16.48 11.71
C PRO A 66 -5.62 16.62 10.59
N ASN A 67 -5.21 16.92 9.35
CA ASN A 67 -6.15 17.07 8.24
C ASN A 67 -6.84 15.74 7.88
N ILE A 68 -6.25 14.61 8.26
CA ILE A 68 -6.84 13.30 7.98
C ILE A 68 -8.05 12.98 8.84
N GLU A 69 -8.38 13.76 9.88
CA GLU A 69 -9.59 13.58 10.70
C GLU A 69 -10.85 13.55 9.82
N SER A 70 -10.82 14.23 8.67
CA SER A 70 -11.90 14.23 7.66
C SER A 70 -11.83 13.08 6.64
N GLY A 71 -10.89 12.15 6.80
CA GLY A 71 -10.54 11.14 5.81
C GLY A 71 -9.44 11.58 4.83
N PHE A 72 -9.03 10.67 3.95
CA PHE A 72 -8.06 10.96 2.89
C PHE A 72 -8.26 10.02 1.69
N SER A 73 -7.70 10.41 0.53
CA SER A 73 -7.67 9.57 -0.66
C SER A 73 -6.31 9.67 -1.35
N HIS A 74 -5.65 8.53 -1.54
CA HIS A 74 -4.34 8.46 -2.19
C HIS A 74 -4.29 7.38 -3.27
N LYS A 75 -3.52 7.66 -4.32
CA LYS A 75 -3.15 6.69 -5.35
C LYS A 75 -1.67 6.36 -5.24
N LEU A 76 -1.39 5.09 -5.02
CA LEU A 76 -0.05 4.53 -4.94
C LEU A 76 0.23 3.76 -6.24
N HIS A 77 1.37 4.02 -6.84
CA HIS A 77 1.83 3.33 -8.03
C HIS A 77 2.98 2.41 -7.68
N PHE A 78 2.84 1.15 -8.10
CA PHE A 78 3.85 0.11 -7.94
C PHE A 78 4.33 -0.35 -9.31
N ASP A 79 5.64 -0.48 -9.47
CA ASP A 79 6.29 -1.11 -10.60
C ASP A 79 6.99 -2.36 -10.10
N PHE A 80 6.44 -3.52 -10.47
CA PHE A 80 7.01 -4.82 -10.19
C PHE A 80 7.89 -5.23 -11.36
N GLU A 81 9.19 -5.23 -11.13
CA GLU A 81 10.20 -5.62 -12.08
C GLU A 81 10.63 -7.07 -11.82
N GLN A 82 10.40 -7.96 -12.79
CA GLN A 82 10.95 -9.31 -12.76
C GLN A 82 12.36 -9.27 -13.34
N CYS A 83 13.35 -9.40 -12.46
CA CYS A 83 14.77 -9.41 -12.79
C CYS A 83 15.19 -10.75 -13.42
N ALA A 84 16.44 -10.82 -13.91
CA ALA A 84 17.05 -12.11 -14.22
C ALA A 84 17.15 -12.92 -12.91
N ASP A 85 16.93 -14.24 -12.99
CA ASP A 85 16.97 -15.19 -11.85
C ASP A 85 15.71 -15.24 -10.94
N ASP A 86 14.54 -14.85 -11.47
CA ASP A 86 13.23 -14.90 -10.77
C ASP A 86 13.15 -14.02 -9.50
N GLU A 87 14.14 -13.16 -9.30
CA GLU A 87 14.09 -12.09 -8.30
C GLU A 87 13.14 -10.96 -8.72
N TRP A 88 12.56 -10.29 -7.73
CA TRP A 88 11.60 -9.21 -7.93
C TRP A 88 12.07 -7.93 -7.25
N GLU A 89 12.10 -6.85 -8.02
CA GLU A 89 12.26 -5.50 -7.49
C GLU A 89 10.92 -4.77 -7.53
N ILE A 90 10.60 -4.02 -6.47
CA ILE A 90 9.34 -3.29 -6.37
C ILE A 90 9.66 -1.82 -6.11
N SER A 91 9.32 -0.98 -7.08
CA SER A 91 9.38 0.47 -6.93
C SER A 91 7.99 1.01 -6.57
N ALA A 92 7.93 1.97 -5.64
CA ALA A 92 6.68 2.53 -5.16
C ALA A 92 6.72 4.07 -5.16
N LYS A 93 5.65 4.72 -5.61
CA LYS A 93 5.47 6.17 -5.54
C LYS A 93 4.01 6.54 -5.30
N THR A 94 3.77 7.69 -4.68
CA THR A 94 2.42 8.24 -4.48
C THR A 94 2.19 9.40 -5.46
N GLU A 95 0.95 9.58 -5.92
CA GLU A 95 0.56 10.75 -6.73
C GLU A 95 0.63 12.04 -5.90
N ILE A 96 0.20 11.97 -4.64
CA ILE A 96 0.27 13.08 -3.68
C ILE A 96 1.40 12.80 -2.70
N ASN A 97 2.46 13.61 -2.75
CA ASN A 97 3.68 13.44 -1.95
C ASN A 97 3.63 14.21 -0.61
N ASP A 98 2.51 14.13 0.09
CA ASP A 98 2.35 14.67 1.44
C ASP A 98 2.87 13.68 2.50
N VAL A 99 2.63 13.97 3.79
CA VAL A 99 3.09 13.10 4.87
C VAL A 99 2.40 11.74 4.80
N ILE A 100 1.10 11.72 4.54
CA ILE A 100 0.30 10.48 4.47
C ILE A 100 0.71 9.60 3.29
N GLY A 101 0.82 10.18 2.10
CA GLY A 101 1.25 9.46 0.90
C GLY A 101 2.63 8.82 1.08
N ARG A 102 3.58 9.52 1.71
CA ARG A 102 4.90 8.96 2.03
C ARG A 102 4.81 7.83 3.05
N THR A 103 4.01 8.00 4.10
CA THR A 103 3.79 6.95 5.10
C THR A 103 3.16 5.70 4.50
N LEU A 104 2.15 5.85 3.63
CA LEU A 104 1.52 4.74 2.91
C LEU A 104 2.53 3.99 2.03
N ILE A 105 3.45 4.70 1.38
CA ILE A 105 4.53 4.06 0.61
C ILE A 105 5.48 3.26 1.50
N GLU A 106 5.88 3.79 2.65
CA GLU A 106 6.75 3.07 3.59
C GLU A 106 6.06 1.84 4.21
N LEU A 107 4.77 1.95 4.56
CA LEU A 107 3.96 0.82 5.01
C LEU A 107 3.84 -0.25 3.91
N SER A 108 3.62 0.17 2.67
CA SER A 108 3.53 -0.74 1.53
C SER A 108 4.84 -1.52 1.32
N LYS A 109 5.99 -0.86 1.41
CA LYS A 109 7.31 -1.53 1.31
C LYS A 109 7.48 -2.58 2.41
N ARG A 110 7.12 -2.25 3.65
CA ARG A 110 7.19 -3.18 4.79
C ARG A 110 6.27 -4.39 4.61
N ILE A 111 5.06 -4.18 4.08
CA ILE A 111 4.14 -5.27 3.74
C ILE A 111 4.76 -6.20 2.69
N PHE A 112 5.34 -5.66 1.62
CA PHE A 112 6.00 -6.48 0.58
C PHE A 112 7.23 -7.23 1.09
N MET A 113 7.92 -6.68 2.08
CA MET A 113 9.08 -7.32 2.74
C MET A 113 8.68 -8.29 3.86
N GLU A 114 7.38 -8.52 4.07
CA GLU A 114 6.84 -9.34 5.17
C GLU A 114 7.40 -8.92 6.55
N ASP A 115 7.58 -7.61 6.76
CA ASP A 115 8.10 -7.06 8.02
C ASP A 115 7.13 -7.40 9.17
N PRO A 116 7.57 -8.15 10.21
CA PRO A 116 6.71 -8.58 11.31
C PRO A 116 6.13 -7.41 12.10
N THR A 117 6.75 -6.23 12.05
CA THR A 117 6.25 -5.00 12.70
C THR A 117 4.83 -4.65 12.22
N ILE A 118 4.49 -4.96 10.96
CA ILE A 118 3.13 -4.71 10.45
C ILE A 118 2.10 -5.54 11.20
N ASP A 119 2.38 -6.81 11.42
CA ASP A 119 1.47 -7.72 12.12
C ASP A 119 1.41 -7.39 13.61
N GLU A 120 2.52 -6.95 14.22
CA GLU A 120 2.53 -6.45 15.60
C GLU A 120 1.66 -5.19 15.76
N ILE A 121 1.76 -4.22 14.84
CA ILE A 121 0.91 -3.02 14.88
C ILE A 121 -0.56 -3.39 14.78
N ILE A 122 -0.91 -4.29 13.85
CA ILE A 122 -2.29 -4.74 13.66
C ILE A 122 -2.79 -5.43 14.92
N ALA A 123 -2.02 -6.35 15.51
CA ALA A 123 -2.42 -7.11 16.69
C ALA A 123 -2.56 -6.25 17.97
N LEU A 124 -1.92 -5.08 18.04
CA LEU A 124 -2.05 -4.15 19.17
C LEU A 124 -3.35 -3.33 19.14
N ALA A 125 -4.05 -3.31 18.01
CA ALA A 125 -5.28 -2.56 17.82
C ALA A 125 -6.57 -3.41 17.95
N ASP A 126 -6.42 -4.74 18.00
CA ASP A 126 -7.48 -5.71 18.31
C ASP A 126 -7.64 -5.93 19.83
#